data_AF-A0A2N9MCU9-F1
#
_entry.id   AF-A0A2N9MCU9-F1
#
_cell.length_a   1.000
_cell.length_b   1.000
_cell.length_c   1.000
_cell.angle_alpha   90.00
_cell.angle_beta   90.00
_cell.angle_gamma   90.00
#
_symmetry.space_group_name_H-M   'P 1'
#
loop_
_entity.id
_entity.type
_entity.pdbx_description
1 polymer ?
#
loop_
_entity_poly.entity_id
_entity_poly.type
_entity_poly.pdbx_seq_one_letter_code
_entity_poly.pdbx_strand_id
1 'polypeptide(L)'
;MSPIRIAECIGIFYVNRGANGISRAILKFMHELSIALAIVEAAAEEAQRHGGRVEAVHLRLGALSGVGKDALLFSWDLACADTPLAGARLEVKEIPVSVWCAACKFERTLDAEFDLRCPVCGGSDTEVRSGRELELSALEIQDG
;
A
#
# COMPACT_ATOMS: atom_id res chain seq x y z
N MET A 1 -30.33 0.49 -30.97
CA MET A 1 -29.24 -0.26 -30.31
C MET A 1 -28.06 0.68 -30.19
N SER A 2 -27.85 1.20 -28.98
CA SER A 2 -26.79 2.16 -28.64
C SER A 2 -26.13 1.67 -27.34
N PRO A 3 -24.82 1.89 -27.16
CA PRO A 3 -24.01 1.11 -26.24
C PRO A 3 -24.24 1.47 -24.77
N ILE A 4 -24.08 0.46 -23.92
CA ILE A 4 -24.16 0.50 -22.46
C ILE A 4 -23.05 1.44 -21.94
N ARG A 5 -23.45 2.48 -21.20
CA ARG A 5 -22.54 3.41 -20.53
C ARG A 5 -22.06 2.78 -19.21
N ILE A 6 -20.76 2.54 -19.10
CA ILE A 6 -20.08 2.10 -17.87
C ILE A 6 -20.02 3.29 -16.89
N ALA A 7 -21.13 3.59 -16.22
CA ALA A 7 -21.19 4.70 -15.28
C ALA A 7 -21.96 4.39 -13.97
N GLU A 8 -22.24 3.12 -13.67
CA GLU A 8 -23.12 2.77 -12.52
C GLU A 8 -22.55 1.80 -11.47
N CYS A 9 -21.23 1.57 -11.38
CA CYS A 9 -20.68 0.68 -10.34
C CYS A 9 -19.90 1.34 -9.19
N ILE A 10 -19.77 2.68 -9.13
CA ILE A 10 -19.13 3.32 -7.97
C ILE A 10 -19.95 4.53 -7.55
N GLY A 11 -20.75 4.36 -6.51
CA GLY A 11 -21.52 5.42 -5.88
C GLY A 11 -20.63 6.43 -5.17
N ILE A 12 -20.04 7.36 -5.92
CA ILE A 12 -19.39 8.56 -5.37
C ILE A 12 -20.33 9.75 -5.57
N PHE A 13 -21.13 10.03 -4.55
CA PHE A 13 -21.81 11.31 -4.40
C PHE A 13 -20.78 12.40 -4.04
N TYR A 14 -20.73 13.47 -4.85
CA TYR A 14 -20.45 14.91 -4.57
C TYR A 14 -19.48 15.27 -3.42
N VAL A 15 -18.45 16.11 -3.53
CA VAL A 15 -18.30 17.51 -4.01
C VAL A 15 -16.77 17.72 -4.19
N ASN A 16 -16.17 18.38 -5.18
CA ASN A 16 -16.18 19.81 -5.48
C ASN A 16 -15.31 20.05 -6.73
N ARG A 17 -15.74 20.94 -7.63
CA ARG A 17 -15.02 21.31 -8.85
C ARG A 17 -13.78 22.16 -8.52
N GLY A 18 -12.61 21.66 -8.87
CA GLY A 18 -11.36 22.42 -8.96
C GLY A 18 -10.75 22.23 -10.35
N ALA A 19 -10.28 23.33 -10.95
CA ALA A 19 -9.82 23.43 -12.34
C ALA A 19 -8.70 22.42 -12.68
N ASN A 20 -8.76 21.86 -13.90
CA ASN A 20 -7.98 20.71 -14.43
C ASN A 20 -8.58 19.36 -14.01
N GLY A 21 -9.69 18.99 -14.68
CA GLY A 21 -10.72 18.03 -14.24
C GLY A 21 -10.34 16.54 -14.16
N ILE A 22 -9.24 16.20 -13.50
CA ILE A 22 -8.96 14.84 -13.05
C ILE A 22 -9.35 14.77 -11.57
N SER A 23 -10.29 13.90 -11.22
CA SER A 23 -10.71 13.73 -9.82
C SER A 23 -9.52 13.27 -8.97
N ARG A 24 -9.40 13.80 -7.73
CA ARG A 24 -8.38 13.36 -6.76
C ARG A 24 -8.45 11.85 -6.49
N ALA A 25 -9.65 11.26 -6.60
CA ALA A 25 -9.84 9.81 -6.52
C ALA A 25 -9.18 9.06 -7.69
N ILE A 26 -9.24 9.62 -8.91
CA ILE A 26 -8.59 9.04 -10.10
C ILE A 26 -7.06 9.10 -9.95
N LEU A 27 -6.51 10.23 -9.51
CA LEU A 27 -5.08 10.37 -9.29
C LEU A 27 -4.57 9.35 -8.26
N LYS A 28 -5.33 9.16 -7.18
CA LYS A 28 -5.02 8.15 -6.16
C LYS A 28 -5.07 6.75 -6.77
N PHE A 29 -6.16 6.35 -7.41
CA PHE A 29 -6.23 5.05 -8.08
C PHE A 29 -5.06 4.78 -9.05
N MET A 30 -4.64 5.78 -9.85
CA MET A 30 -3.47 5.65 -10.71
C MET A 30 -2.15 5.47 -9.93
N HIS A 31 -1.98 6.17 -8.81
CA HIS A 31 -0.81 6.05 -7.94
C HIS A 31 -0.73 4.64 -7.32
N GLU A 32 -1.78 4.20 -6.63
CA GLU A 32 -1.83 2.86 -6.03
C GLU A 32 -1.77 1.74 -7.07
N LEU A 33 -2.35 1.91 -8.26
CA LEU A 33 -2.20 0.95 -9.35
C LEU A 33 -0.76 0.84 -9.84
N SER A 34 -0.04 1.96 -9.99
CA SER A 34 1.37 1.92 -10.39
C SER A 34 2.24 1.19 -9.36
N ILE A 35 1.90 1.32 -8.07
CA ILE A 35 2.58 0.60 -6.98
C ILE A 35 2.24 -0.89 -7.03
N ALA A 36 0.97 -1.25 -7.22
CA ALA A 36 0.55 -2.64 -7.36
C ALA A 36 1.27 -3.33 -8.53
N LEU A 37 1.38 -2.66 -9.68
CA LEU A 37 2.11 -3.17 -10.84
C LEU A 37 3.60 -3.44 -10.52
N ALA A 38 4.26 -2.52 -9.80
CA ALA A 38 5.65 -2.70 -9.39
C ALA A 38 5.83 -3.87 -8.40
N ILE A 39 4.87 -4.07 -7.49
CA ILE A 39 4.87 -5.23 -6.57
C ILE A 39 4.69 -6.53 -7.35
N VAL A 40 3.76 -6.56 -8.32
CA VAL A 40 3.53 -7.74 -9.16
C VAL A 40 4.78 -8.09 -9.97
N GLU A 41 5.45 -7.10 -10.55
CA GLU A 41 6.71 -7.29 -11.27
C GLU A 41 7.78 -7.91 -10.37
N ALA A 42 8.05 -7.31 -9.19
CA ALA A 42 9.03 -7.82 -8.25
C ALA A 42 8.71 -9.25 -7.76
N ALA A 43 7.44 -9.54 -7.50
CA ALA A 43 7.00 -10.86 -7.07
C ALA A 43 7.09 -11.91 -8.20
N ALA A 44 6.80 -11.52 -9.44
CA ALA A 44 6.93 -12.40 -10.61
C ALA A 44 8.39 -12.77 -10.88
N GLU A 45 9.31 -11.80 -10.78
CA GLU A 45 10.75 -12.04 -10.91
C GLU A 45 11.26 -13.05 -9.88
N GLU A 46 10.84 -12.91 -8.63
CA GLU A 46 11.24 -13.83 -7.57
C GLU A 46 10.61 -15.21 -7.73
N ALA A 47 9.32 -15.28 -8.09
CA ALA A 47 8.64 -16.54 -8.36
C ALA A 47 9.30 -17.34 -9.50
N GLN A 48 9.78 -16.65 -10.55
CA GLN A 48 10.49 -17.27 -11.65
C GLN A 48 11.79 -17.97 -11.21
N ARG A 49 12.46 -17.46 -10.16
CA ARG A 49 13.68 -18.06 -9.60
C ARG A 49 13.40 -19.36 -8.84
N HIS A 50 12.25 -19.44 -8.18
CA HIS A 50 11.86 -20.60 -7.37
C HIS A 50 11.05 -21.64 -8.15
N GLY A 51 10.44 -21.26 -9.28
CA GLY A 51 9.83 -22.20 -10.21
C GLY A 51 8.45 -22.73 -9.81
N GLY A 52 7.59 -21.87 -9.23
CA GLY A 52 6.24 -22.24 -8.81
C GLY A 52 5.20 -21.14 -9.00
N ARG A 53 3.95 -21.42 -8.63
CA ARG A 53 2.85 -20.44 -8.70
C ARG A 53 2.79 -19.66 -7.38
N VAL A 54 2.72 -18.33 -7.46
CA VAL A 54 2.50 -17.48 -6.28
C VAL A 54 1.04 -17.57 -5.84
N GLU A 55 0.80 -17.95 -4.59
CA GLU A 55 -0.53 -17.95 -3.96
C GLU A 55 -0.80 -16.67 -3.17
N ALA A 56 0.23 -16.10 -2.54
CA ALA A 56 0.12 -14.86 -1.79
C ALA A 56 1.42 -14.06 -1.79
N VAL A 57 1.27 -12.74 -1.79
CA VAL A 57 2.35 -11.76 -1.63
C VAL A 57 2.14 -11.06 -0.28
N HIS A 58 3.14 -11.10 0.59
CA HIS A 58 3.09 -10.48 1.91
C HIS A 58 3.79 -9.12 1.89
N LEU A 59 3.05 -8.05 2.11
CA LEU A 59 3.55 -6.68 2.07
C LEU A 59 3.54 -6.05 3.47
N ARG A 60 4.67 -5.48 3.88
CA ARG A 60 4.75 -4.57 5.04
C ARG A 60 4.46 -3.16 4.56
N LEU A 61 3.40 -2.55 5.08
CA LEU A 61 2.93 -1.22 4.70
C LEU A 61 3.00 -0.26 5.89
N GLY A 62 3.96 0.64 5.86
CA GLY A 62 4.17 1.63 6.90
C GLY A 62 3.14 2.76 6.83
N ALA A 63 2.70 3.25 7.99
CA ALA A 63 1.75 4.36 8.09
C ALA A 63 2.22 5.68 7.44
N LEU A 64 3.53 5.89 7.32
CA LEU A 64 4.18 7.02 6.63
C LEU A 64 4.55 6.73 5.18
N SER A 65 4.21 5.56 4.63
CA SER A 65 4.54 5.20 3.23
C SER A 65 3.86 6.12 2.20
N GLY A 66 2.76 6.77 2.59
CA GLY A 66 1.93 7.59 1.70
C GLY A 66 0.99 6.76 0.82
N VAL A 67 0.94 5.44 1.01
CA VAL A 67 0.15 4.50 0.20
C VAL A 67 -1.12 4.12 0.94
N GLY A 68 -2.28 4.26 0.27
CA GLY A 68 -3.56 3.85 0.85
C GLY A 68 -3.79 2.35 0.72
N LYS A 69 -3.84 1.62 1.84
CA LYS A 69 -4.11 0.17 1.88
C LYS A 69 -5.32 -0.24 1.04
N ASP A 70 -6.48 0.38 1.26
CA ASP A 70 -7.71 -0.02 0.56
C ASP A 70 -7.64 0.24 -0.95
N ALA A 71 -7.00 1.34 -1.35
CA ALA A 71 -6.79 1.66 -2.76
C ALA A 71 -5.80 0.68 -3.40
N LEU A 72 -4.73 0.30 -2.69
CA LEU A 72 -3.78 -0.70 -3.14
C LEU A 72 -4.43 -2.08 -3.32
N LEU A 73 -5.22 -2.51 -2.34
CA LEU A 73 -5.98 -3.76 -2.41
C LEU A 73 -6.99 -3.73 -3.58
N PHE A 74 -7.66 -2.60 -3.79
CA PHE A 74 -8.57 -2.43 -4.92
C PHE A 74 -7.86 -2.48 -6.28
N SER A 75 -6.63 -1.98 -6.35
CA SER A 75 -5.81 -2.02 -7.55
C SER A 75 -5.12 -3.37 -7.80
N TRP A 76 -5.05 -4.25 -6.78
CA TRP A 76 -4.30 -5.50 -6.84
C TRP A 76 -4.81 -6.46 -7.91
N ASP A 77 -6.11 -6.78 -7.89
CA ASP A 77 -6.70 -7.73 -8.85
C ASP A 77 -6.51 -7.26 -10.30
N LEU A 78 -6.58 -5.95 -10.54
CA LEU A 78 -6.33 -5.36 -11.84
C LEU A 78 -4.86 -5.49 -12.25
N ALA A 79 -3.92 -5.26 -11.33
CA ALA A 79 -2.49 -5.42 -11.59
C ALA A 79 -2.12 -6.89 -11.86
N CYS A 80 -2.84 -7.85 -11.26
CA CYS A 80 -2.59 -9.28 -11.43
C CYS A 80 -3.22 -9.91 -12.68
N ALA A 81 -4.26 -9.30 -13.26
CA ALA A 81 -5.15 -9.95 -14.24
C ALA A 81 -4.45 -10.62 -15.43
N ASP A 82 -3.37 -10.02 -15.92
CA ASP A 82 -2.61 -10.50 -17.09
C ASP A 82 -1.17 -10.92 -16.73
N THR A 83 -0.94 -11.39 -15.50
CA THR A 83 0.39 -11.80 -15.02
C THR A 83 0.39 -13.21 -14.42
N PRO A 84 1.58 -13.82 -14.18
CA PRO A 84 1.66 -15.11 -13.48
C PRO A 84 1.07 -15.10 -12.06
N LEU A 85 0.81 -13.90 -11.51
CA LEU A 85 0.19 -13.69 -10.21
C LEU A 85 -1.35 -13.62 -10.27
N ALA A 86 -1.97 -13.91 -11.41
CA ALA A 86 -3.42 -13.96 -11.53
C ALA A 86 -4.04 -14.87 -10.44
N GLY A 87 -4.88 -14.26 -9.58
CA GLY A 87 -5.53 -14.91 -8.45
C GLY A 87 -4.68 -15.05 -7.18
N ALA A 88 -3.46 -14.50 -7.13
CA ALA A 88 -2.67 -14.42 -5.90
C ALA A 88 -3.30 -13.41 -4.94
N ARG A 89 -3.21 -13.66 -3.63
CA ARG A 89 -3.66 -12.72 -2.59
C ARG A 89 -2.59 -11.69 -2.28
N LEU A 90 -3.00 -10.46 -1.92
CA LEU A 90 -2.11 -9.48 -1.30
C LEU A 90 -2.41 -9.39 0.20
N GLU A 91 -1.49 -9.90 1.02
CA GLU A 91 -1.59 -9.88 2.48
C GLU A 91 -0.82 -8.68 3.02
N VAL A 92 -1.54 -7.67 3.53
CA VAL A 92 -0.93 -6.42 3.99
C VAL A 92 -0.82 -6.40 5.51
N LYS A 93 0.42 -6.32 6.01
CA LYS A 93 0.73 -6.03 7.41
C LYS A 93 1.03 -4.55 7.59
N GLU A 94 0.13 -3.84 8.26
CA GLU A 94 0.33 -2.43 8.60
C GLU A 94 1.39 -2.28 9.69
N ILE A 95 2.37 -1.41 9.45
CA ILE A 95 3.46 -1.12 10.37
C ILE A 95 3.24 0.27 10.97
N PRO A 96 3.01 0.37 12.29
CA PRO A 96 2.82 1.66 12.94
C PRO A 96 4.11 2.47 12.92
N VAL A 97 3.98 3.77 13.12
CA VAL A 97 5.14 4.64 13.30
C VAL A 97 5.77 4.36 14.65
N SER A 98 7.07 4.08 14.68
CA SER A 98 7.84 4.10 15.91
C SER A 98 8.98 5.11 15.81
N VAL A 99 9.32 5.73 16.94
CA VAL A 99 10.41 6.71 17.04
C VAL A 99 11.31 6.39 18.22
N TRP A 100 12.61 6.54 18.03
CA TRP A 100 13.58 6.58 19.11
C TRP A 100 13.68 7.99 19.67
N CYS A 101 13.41 8.17 20.98
CA CYS A 101 13.57 9.46 21.64
C CYS A 101 14.97 9.58 22.28
N ALA A 102 15.74 10.61 21.91
CA ALA A 102 17.07 10.82 22.46
C ALA A 102 17.05 11.16 23.97
N ALA A 103 16.05 11.92 24.41
CA ALA A 103 15.90 12.31 25.82
C ALA A 103 15.46 11.13 26.71
N CYS A 104 14.49 10.33 26.26
CA CYS A 104 14.02 9.16 27.02
C CYS A 104 14.89 7.91 26.83
N LYS A 105 15.75 7.89 25.81
CA LYS A 105 16.57 6.72 25.39
C LYS A 105 15.74 5.45 25.23
N PHE A 106 14.60 5.58 24.57
CA PHE A 106 13.67 4.48 24.40
C PHE A 106 12.86 4.65 23.12
N GLU A 107 12.45 3.53 22.52
CA GLU A 107 11.60 3.51 21.32
C GLU A 107 10.11 3.57 21.69
N ARG A 108 9.37 4.43 21.00
CA ARG A 108 7.95 4.68 21.24
C ARG A 108 7.17 4.45 19.96
N THR A 109 6.15 3.61 20.03
CA THR A 109 5.12 3.55 18.99
C THR A 109 4.20 4.74 19.14
N LEU A 110 3.81 5.34 18.02
CA LEU A 110 2.96 6.52 17.95
C LEU A 110 1.57 6.13 17.44
N ASP A 111 0.54 6.62 18.11
CA ASP A 111 -0.85 6.44 17.69
C ASP A 111 -1.25 7.41 16.58
N ALA A 112 -0.57 8.56 16.50
CA ALA A 112 -0.82 9.59 15.50
C ALA A 112 0.31 9.60 14.45
N GLU A 113 -0.07 9.36 13.20
CA GLU A 113 0.85 9.22 12.07
C GLU A 113 1.65 10.52 11.79
N PHE A 114 1.13 11.68 12.17
CA PHE A 114 1.72 12.99 11.85
C PHE A 114 2.33 13.73 13.04
N ASP A 115 2.26 13.18 14.26
CA ASP A 115 2.93 13.77 15.43
C ASP A 115 4.11 12.89 15.85
N LEU A 116 5.31 13.26 15.40
CA LEU A 116 6.53 12.50 15.66
C LEU A 116 7.13 12.76 17.05
N ARG A 117 6.50 13.58 17.90
CA ARG A 117 7.03 13.86 19.23
C ARG A 117 6.93 12.64 20.13
N CYS A 118 7.85 12.57 21.10
CA CYS A 118 7.81 11.53 22.11
C CYS A 118 6.53 11.67 22.96
N PRO A 119 5.67 10.65 23.06
CA PRO A 119 4.41 10.73 23.81
C PRO A 119 4.62 10.82 25.33
N VAL A 120 5.83 10.56 25.82
CA VAL A 120 6.16 10.57 27.26
C VAL A 120 6.70 11.92 27.71
N CYS A 121 7.69 12.48 27.00
CA CYS A 121 8.33 13.73 27.40
C CYS A 121 7.91 14.95 26.57
N GLY A 122 7.16 14.75 25.46
CA GLY A 122 6.75 15.81 24.54
C GLY A 122 7.89 16.36 23.65
N GLY A 123 9.11 15.84 23.78
CA GLY A 123 10.27 16.30 23.01
C GLY A 123 10.19 15.92 21.53
N SER A 124 10.72 16.78 20.67
CA SER A 124 10.80 16.58 19.21
C SER A 124 12.13 16.02 18.72
N ASP A 125 13.08 15.76 19.63
CA ASP A 125 14.35 15.11 19.32
C ASP A 125 14.14 13.58 19.24
N THR A 126 13.57 13.18 18.10
CA THR A 126 13.09 11.83 17.82
C THR A 126 13.52 11.38 16.44
N GLU A 127 13.94 10.12 16.31
CA GLU A 127 14.32 9.49 15.05
C GLU A 127 13.32 8.40 14.68
N VAL A 128 12.74 8.44 13.48
CA VAL A 128 11.79 7.40 13.02
C VAL A 128 12.52 6.07 12.84
N ARG A 129 11.99 5.00 13.47
CA ARG A 129 12.51 3.63 13.44
C ARG A 129 11.65 2.69 12.60
N SER A 130 10.34 2.88 12.59
CA SER A 130 9.41 2.16 11.71
C SER A 130 8.30 3.06 11.19
N GLY A 131 7.53 2.56 10.22
CA GLY A 131 6.37 3.23 9.65
C GLY A 131 6.62 3.75 8.23
N ARG A 132 7.80 3.55 7.63
CA ARG A 132 8.12 3.97 6.25
C ARG A 132 8.10 2.83 5.24
N GLU A 133 7.66 1.65 5.66
CA GLU A 133 7.77 0.42 4.90
C GLU A 133 6.86 0.44 3.65
N LEU A 134 7.41 -0.02 2.54
CA LEU A 134 6.69 -0.49 1.36
C LEU A 134 7.51 -1.66 0.84
N GLU A 135 7.40 -2.78 1.57
CA GLU A 135 8.39 -3.85 1.51
C GLU A 135 7.71 -5.20 1.31
N LEU A 136 8.12 -5.91 0.24
CA LEU A 136 7.73 -7.30 0.02
C LEU A 136 8.51 -8.17 1.02
N SER A 137 7.77 -8.77 1.94
CA SER A 137 8.33 -9.48 3.10
C SER A 137 8.35 -11.00 2.96
N ALA A 138 7.44 -11.56 2.15
CA ALA A 138 7.40 -12.98 1.82
C ALA A 138 6.56 -13.25 0.57
N LEU A 139 6.80 -14.40 -0.05
CA LEU A 139 5.97 -15.00 -1.09
C LEU A 139 5.55 -16.40 -0.65
N GLU A 140 4.26 -16.70 -0.76
CA GLU A 140 3.77 -18.07 -0.70
C GLU A 140 3.79 -18.65 -2.11
N ILE A 141 4.64 -19.64 -2.33
CA ILE A 141 4.80 -20.31 -3.63
C ILE A 141 4.35 -21.75 -3.47
N GLN A 142 3.40 -22.17 -4.30
CA GLN A 142 2.98 -23.55 -4.41
C GLN A 142 3.89 -24.29 -5.39
N ASP A 143 4.51 -25.37 -4.91
CA ASP A 143 5.23 -26.33 -5.74
C ASP A 143 4.23 -27.13 -6.60
N GLY A 144 4.51 -27.22 -7.90
CA GLY A 144 3.71 -27.97 -8.88
C GLY A 144 4.01 -29.46 -8.90
#